data_AF-A0A3C0G282-F1
#
_entry.id   AF-A0A3C0G282-F1
#
_cell.length_a   1.000
_cell.length_b   1.000
_cell.length_c   1.000
_cell.angle_alpha   90.00
_cell.angle_beta   90.00
_cell.angle_gamma   90.00
#
_symmetry.space_group_name_H-M   'P 1'
#
loop_
_entity.id
_entity.type
_entity.pdbx_description
1 polymer ?
#
loop_
_entity_poly.entity_id
_entity_poly.type
_entity_poly.pdbx_seq_one_letter_code
_entity_poly.pdbx_strand_id
1 'polypeptide(L)'
;MDKTLWEQREYLSLFYYDKTLIEVRQDEIKYLNKTYIKTVPINSIRDNFMQTIISIADWCDIKIKQTDFNILSLHKDWMTVEKYLYKDKLINDLVDSIITGEHKDMHDLTIVDESEIQRRLRNKGFEIQCYELNKWPNTTTELRELIYET
;
A
#
# COMPACT_ATOMS: atom_id res chain seq x y z
N MET A 1 -7.80 23.58 -16.10
CA MET A 1 -6.39 23.46 -16.49
C MET A 1 -6.03 22.03 -16.24
N ASP A 2 -5.73 21.27 -17.29
CA ASP A 2 -5.38 19.86 -17.16
C ASP A 2 -3.99 19.79 -16.53
N LYS A 3 -3.86 19.14 -15.37
CA LYS A 3 -2.55 19.03 -14.69
C LYS A 3 -1.71 18.01 -15.44
N THR A 4 -0.45 18.32 -15.69
CA THR A 4 0.49 17.37 -16.29
C THR A 4 0.74 16.18 -15.36
N LEU A 5 1.15 15.03 -15.91
CA LEU A 5 1.27 13.78 -15.14
C LEU A 5 2.25 13.91 -13.98
N TRP A 6 3.38 14.61 -14.19
CA TRP A 6 4.37 14.80 -13.14
C TRP A 6 3.83 15.67 -12.00
N GLU A 7 3.03 16.70 -12.27
CA GLU A 7 2.40 17.55 -11.24
C GLU A 7 1.39 16.75 -10.41
N GLN A 8 0.64 15.87 -11.06
CA GLN A 8 -0.31 14.99 -10.37
C GLN A 8 0.43 14.01 -9.44
N ARG A 9 1.50 13.38 -9.92
CA ARG A 9 2.33 12.48 -9.13
C ARG A 9 2.97 13.19 -7.94
N GLU A 10 3.54 14.39 -8.15
CA GLU A 10 4.15 15.21 -7.09
C GLU A 10 3.13 15.56 -6.01
N TYR A 11 1.95 16.01 -6.42
CA TYR A 11 0.88 16.33 -5.50
C TYR A 11 0.45 15.11 -4.67
N LEU A 12 0.33 13.95 -5.31
CA LEU A 12 -0.02 12.70 -4.60
C LEU A 12 1.08 12.29 -3.62
N SER A 13 2.36 12.37 -4.02
CA SER A 13 3.50 11.95 -3.19
C SER A 13 3.65 12.83 -1.94
N LEU A 14 3.36 14.14 -2.06
CA LEU A 14 3.48 15.10 -0.96
C LEU A 14 2.27 15.12 -0.02
N PHE A 15 1.05 15.01 -0.55
CA PHE A 15 -0.14 15.38 0.22
C PHE A 15 -1.12 14.24 0.43
N TYR A 16 -1.26 13.31 -0.52
CA TYR A 16 -2.39 12.38 -0.51
C TYR A 16 -2.33 11.43 0.70
N TYR A 17 -1.17 10.83 0.95
CA TYR A 17 -1.01 9.88 2.04
C TYR A 17 -1.15 10.55 3.41
N ASP A 18 -0.38 11.62 3.65
CA ASP A 18 -0.36 12.30 4.96
C ASP A 18 -1.70 12.93 5.30
N LYS A 19 -2.38 13.52 4.32
CA LYS A 19 -3.73 14.04 4.50
C LYS A 19 -4.71 12.91 4.85
N THR A 20 -4.64 11.78 4.14
CA THR A 20 -5.50 10.63 4.42
C THR A 20 -5.29 10.13 5.84
N LEU A 21 -4.04 9.99 6.29
CA LEU A 21 -3.71 9.56 7.66
C LEU A 21 -4.33 10.47 8.73
N ILE A 22 -4.25 11.79 8.51
CA ILE A 22 -4.84 12.79 9.40
C ILE A 22 -6.36 12.70 9.41
N GLU A 23 -7.00 12.62 8.23
CA GLU A 23 -8.46 12.56 8.10
C GLU A 23 -9.05 11.29 8.72
N VAL A 24 -8.42 10.15 8.53
CA VAL A 24 -8.88 8.88 9.11
C VAL A 24 -8.41 8.70 10.56
N ARG A 25 -7.59 9.61 11.08
CA ARG A 25 -7.03 9.59 12.45
C ARG A 25 -6.41 8.23 12.77
N GLN A 26 -5.73 7.62 11.79
CA GLN A 26 -5.18 6.27 11.92
C GLN A 26 -4.20 6.17 13.09
N ASP A 27 -3.38 7.20 13.30
CA ASP A 27 -2.43 7.29 14.40
C ASP A 27 -3.08 7.37 15.77
N GLU A 28 -4.38 7.65 15.86
CA GLU A 28 -5.07 7.71 17.15
C GLU A 28 -5.56 6.35 17.64
N ILE A 29 -5.63 5.36 16.75
CA ILE A 29 -6.08 4.00 17.08
C ILE A 29 -5.23 3.41 18.22
N LYS A 30 -3.93 3.75 18.30
CA LYS A 30 -3.03 3.29 19.38
C LYS A 30 -3.41 3.80 20.77
N TYR A 31 -4.16 4.90 20.85
CA TYR A 31 -4.61 5.51 22.11
C TYR A 31 -6.03 5.08 22.49
N LEU A 32 -6.76 4.40 21.60
CA LEU A 32 -8.10 3.93 21.90
C LEU A 32 -8.07 2.78 22.91
N ASN A 33 -9.08 2.75 23.77
CA ASN A 33 -9.20 1.71 24.77
C ASN A 33 -9.51 0.36 24.10
N LYS A 34 -8.55 -0.57 24.20
CA LYS A 34 -8.65 -1.94 23.64
C LYS A 34 -9.74 -2.79 24.27
N THR A 35 -10.34 -2.36 25.38
CA THR A 35 -11.48 -3.07 26.01
C THR A 35 -12.70 -3.13 25.08
N TYR A 36 -12.93 -2.11 24.25
CA TYR A 36 -14.13 -2.02 23.39
C TYR A 36 -13.81 -2.06 21.90
N ILE A 37 -12.54 -2.21 21.53
CA ILE A 37 -12.10 -2.19 20.14
C ILE A 37 -11.14 -3.35 19.90
N LYS A 38 -11.48 -4.19 18.93
CA LYS A 38 -10.60 -5.25 18.43
C LYS A 38 -9.92 -4.79 17.15
N THR A 39 -8.59 -4.66 17.20
CA THR A 39 -7.77 -4.42 16.02
C THR A 39 -7.43 -5.74 15.35
N VAL A 40 -7.69 -5.84 14.04
CA VAL A 40 -7.39 -7.03 13.24
C VAL A 40 -6.48 -6.61 12.08
N PRO A 41 -5.26 -7.17 11.98
CA PRO A 41 -4.39 -6.92 10.84
C PRO A 41 -5.01 -7.47 9.54
N ILE A 42 -4.92 -6.71 8.46
CA ILE A 42 -5.44 -7.14 7.15
C ILE A 42 -4.78 -8.44 6.66
N ASN A 43 -3.48 -8.64 6.97
CA ASN A 43 -2.76 -9.88 6.67
C ASN A 43 -3.39 -11.09 7.38
N SER A 44 -3.93 -10.93 8.59
CA SER A 44 -4.61 -12.02 9.30
C SER A 44 -5.90 -12.42 8.59
N ILE A 45 -6.61 -11.46 7.99
CA ILE A 45 -7.80 -11.72 7.17
C ILE A 45 -7.40 -12.49 5.90
N ARG A 46 -6.33 -12.09 5.21
CA ARG A 46 -5.86 -12.77 4.00
C ARG A 46 -5.29 -14.17 4.26
N ASP A 47 -4.37 -14.29 5.21
CA ASP A 47 -3.53 -15.48 5.36
C ASP A 47 -4.16 -16.50 6.33
N ASN A 48 -4.91 -16.03 7.33
CA ASN A 48 -5.53 -16.85 8.39
C ASN A 48 -7.03 -16.56 8.50
N PHE A 49 -7.72 -16.47 7.36
CA PHE A 49 -9.11 -16.00 7.25
C PHE A 49 -10.07 -16.64 8.27
N MET A 50 -10.17 -17.97 8.30
CA MET A 50 -11.11 -18.68 9.17
C MET A 50 -10.86 -18.41 10.66
N GLN A 51 -9.61 -18.52 11.09
CA GLN A 51 -9.24 -18.26 12.49
C GLN A 51 -9.52 -16.81 12.87
N THR A 52 -9.27 -15.87 11.94
CA THR A 52 -9.55 -14.46 12.14
C THR A 52 -11.04 -14.20 12.28
N ILE A 53 -11.87 -14.75 11.40
CA ILE A 53 -13.34 -14.61 11.45
C ILE A 53 -13.92 -15.23 12.72
N ILE A 54 -13.48 -16.44 13.11
CA ILE A 54 -13.89 -17.07 14.38
C ILE A 54 -13.52 -16.16 15.55
N SER A 55 -12.29 -15.65 15.57
CA SER A 55 -11.87 -14.76 16.65
C SER A 55 -12.72 -13.49 16.71
N ILE A 56 -13.12 -12.93 15.57
CA ILE A 56 -13.98 -11.74 15.51
C ILE A 56 -15.37 -12.08 16.02
N ALA A 57 -15.93 -13.22 15.59
CA ALA A 57 -17.23 -13.70 16.03
C ALA A 57 -17.26 -13.93 17.55
N ASP A 58 -16.24 -14.58 18.11
CA ASP A 58 -16.10 -14.80 19.55
C ASP A 58 -16.02 -13.48 20.33
N TRP A 59 -15.26 -12.51 19.82
CA TRP A 59 -15.12 -11.19 20.46
C TRP A 59 -16.44 -10.40 20.42
N CYS A 60 -17.22 -10.53 19.36
CA CYS A 60 -18.53 -9.90 19.21
C CYS A 60 -19.68 -10.70 19.86
N ASP A 61 -19.41 -11.87 20.45
CA ASP A 61 -20.43 -12.84 20.92
C ASP A 61 -21.46 -13.23 19.83
N ILE A 62 -20.98 -13.43 18.60
CA ILE A 62 -21.80 -13.81 17.44
C ILE A 62 -21.64 -15.30 17.16
N LYS A 63 -22.76 -16.01 17.02
CA LYS A 63 -22.76 -17.40 16.57
C LYS A 63 -22.71 -17.49 15.04
N ILE A 64 -21.64 -18.07 14.51
CA ILE A 64 -21.52 -18.36 13.08
C ILE A 64 -22.49 -19.51 12.75
N LYS A 65 -23.48 -19.22 11.89
CA LYS A 65 -24.49 -20.22 11.44
C LYS A 65 -24.07 -21.01 10.20
N GLN A 66 -23.12 -20.47 9.41
CA GLN A 66 -22.66 -21.11 8.19
C GLN A 66 -21.62 -22.20 8.50
N THR A 67 -21.53 -23.20 7.62
CA THR A 67 -20.48 -24.22 7.68
C THR A 67 -19.13 -23.62 7.27
N ASP A 68 -18.06 -24.13 7.85
CA ASP A 68 -16.67 -23.72 7.54
C ASP A 68 -16.36 -23.80 6.03
N PHE A 69 -16.99 -24.74 5.32
CA PHE A 69 -16.83 -24.94 3.88
C PHE A 69 -17.31 -23.74 3.05
N ASN A 70 -18.45 -23.14 3.38
CA ASN A 70 -19.00 -22.00 2.64
C ASN A 70 -18.18 -20.72 2.85
N ILE A 71 -17.61 -20.55 4.04
CA ILE A 71 -16.80 -19.38 4.37
C ILE A 71 -15.45 -19.47 3.65
N LEU A 72 -14.86 -20.67 3.56
CA LEU A 72 -13.63 -20.90 2.81
C LEU A 72 -13.80 -20.76 1.29
N SER A 73 -14.95 -21.14 0.73
CA SER A 73 -15.20 -20.92 -0.70
C SER A 73 -15.32 -19.44 -1.04
N LEU A 74 -16.02 -18.66 -0.21
CA LEU A 74 -16.09 -17.20 -0.36
C LEU A 74 -14.72 -16.54 -0.31
N HIS A 75 -13.85 -16.98 0.62
CA HIS A 75 -12.48 -16.48 0.69
C HIS A 75 -11.71 -16.73 -0.61
N LYS A 76 -11.81 -17.95 -1.16
CA LYS A 76 -11.17 -18.27 -2.44
C LYS A 76 -11.69 -17.38 -3.56
N ASP A 77 -12.99 -17.17 -3.64
CA ASP A 77 -13.60 -16.32 -4.66
C ASP A 77 -13.09 -14.88 -4.54
N TRP A 78 -13.04 -14.32 -3.33
CA TRP A 78 -12.49 -12.98 -3.10
C TRP A 78 -11.03 -12.85 -3.51
N MET A 79 -10.22 -13.85 -3.17
CA MET A 79 -8.80 -13.89 -3.55
C MET A 79 -8.58 -13.94 -5.07
N THR A 80 -9.51 -14.51 -5.84
CA THR A 80 -9.40 -14.52 -7.31
C THR A 80 -9.71 -13.17 -7.96
N VAL A 81 -10.47 -12.31 -7.29
CA VAL A 81 -10.89 -10.99 -7.80
C VAL A 81 -9.92 -9.88 -7.37
N GLU A 82 -9.11 -10.10 -6.35
CA GLU A 82 -8.24 -9.09 -5.77
C GLU A 82 -6.99 -8.81 -6.63
N LYS A 83 -7.14 -7.92 -7.62
CA LYS A 83 -6.10 -7.55 -8.59
C LYS A 83 -4.83 -6.95 -7.96
N TYR A 84 -4.92 -6.33 -6.79
CA TYR A 84 -3.83 -5.58 -6.18
C TYR A 84 -3.21 -6.26 -4.96
N LEU A 85 -3.45 -7.57 -4.82
CA LEU A 85 -2.82 -8.39 -3.80
C LEU A 85 -1.29 -8.26 -3.91
N TYR A 86 -0.62 -7.84 -2.84
CA TYR A 86 0.84 -7.64 -2.74
C TYR A 86 1.44 -6.38 -3.37
N LYS A 87 0.61 -5.44 -3.80
CA LYS A 87 1.09 -4.18 -4.37
C LYS A 87 2.02 -3.39 -3.44
N ASP A 88 1.75 -3.42 -2.13
CA ASP A 88 2.63 -2.82 -1.11
C ASP A 88 4.02 -3.45 -1.05
N LYS A 89 4.11 -4.79 -1.25
CA LYS A 89 5.38 -5.52 -1.27
C LYS A 89 6.15 -5.18 -2.55
N LEU A 90 5.48 -5.16 -3.69
CA LEU A 90 6.08 -4.75 -4.96
C LEU A 90 6.70 -3.35 -4.85
N ILE A 91 5.96 -2.38 -4.29
CA ILE A 91 6.47 -1.01 -4.11
C ILE A 91 7.67 -0.99 -3.16
N ASN A 92 7.63 -1.74 -2.05
CA ASN A 92 8.79 -1.84 -1.15
C ASN A 92 10.00 -2.43 -1.86
N ASP A 93 9.82 -3.53 -2.58
CA ASP A 93 10.89 -4.21 -3.30
C ASP A 93 11.51 -3.29 -4.35
N LEU A 94 10.70 -2.48 -5.05
CA LEU A 94 11.17 -1.49 -6.02
C LEU A 94 11.98 -0.38 -5.35
N VAL A 95 11.46 0.22 -4.28
CA VAL A 95 12.16 1.27 -3.50
C VAL A 95 13.50 0.75 -2.97
N ASP A 96 13.52 -0.46 -2.43
CA ASP A 96 14.76 -1.07 -1.93
C ASP A 96 15.74 -1.33 -3.07
N SER A 97 15.27 -1.82 -4.22
CA SER A 97 16.12 -2.06 -5.40
C SER A 97 16.70 -0.77 -5.97
N ILE A 98 15.93 0.32 -5.97
CA ILE A 98 16.39 1.65 -6.38
C ILE A 98 17.53 2.13 -5.47
N ILE A 99 17.43 1.90 -4.16
CA ILE A 99 18.43 2.32 -3.17
C ILE A 99 19.67 1.42 -3.19
N THR A 100 19.52 0.11 -3.39
CA THR A 100 20.64 -0.82 -3.50
C THR A 100 21.32 -0.80 -4.87
N GLY A 101 20.63 -0.30 -5.90
CA GLY A 101 21.13 -0.25 -7.27
C GLY A 101 20.88 -1.55 -8.04
N GLU A 102 19.98 -2.40 -7.55
CA GLU A 102 19.55 -3.60 -8.26
C GLU A 102 18.64 -3.26 -9.44
N HIS A 103 18.92 -3.84 -10.60
CA HIS A 103 18.10 -3.67 -11.80
C HIS A 103 16.80 -4.48 -11.68
N LYS A 104 15.66 -3.78 -11.76
CA LYS A 104 14.33 -4.36 -11.91
C LYS A 104 13.50 -3.56 -12.89
N ASP A 105 12.66 -4.27 -13.63
CA ASP A 105 11.70 -3.67 -14.53
C ASP A 105 10.52 -3.08 -13.74
N MET A 106 10.06 -1.90 -14.17
CA MET A 106 8.98 -1.12 -13.56
C MET A 106 7.82 -0.96 -14.55
N HIS A 107 7.35 -2.08 -15.09
CA HIS A 107 6.19 -2.09 -15.99
C HIS A 107 4.86 -2.08 -15.22
N ASP A 108 3.81 -1.57 -15.86
CA ASP A 108 2.43 -1.56 -15.37
C ASP A 108 2.19 -0.80 -14.04
N LEU A 109 3.04 0.18 -13.73
CA LEU A 109 2.82 1.09 -12.61
C LEU A 109 1.71 2.09 -12.94
N THR A 110 0.84 2.33 -11.97
CA THR A 110 -0.13 3.43 -12.02
C THR A 110 0.49 4.69 -11.43
N ILE A 111 -0.08 5.85 -11.71
CA ILE A 111 0.38 7.12 -11.13
C ILE A 111 0.41 7.11 -9.60
N VAL A 112 -0.48 6.34 -8.96
CA VAL A 112 -0.51 6.17 -7.50
C VAL A 112 0.73 5.41 -7.04
N ASP A 113 1.16 4.40 -7.78
CA ASP A 113 2.34 3.59 -7.46
C ASP A 113 3.61 4.41 -7.59
N GLU A 114 3.73 5.16 -8.68
CA GLU A 114 4.84 6.10 -8.89
C GLU A 114 4.91 7.12 -7.76
N SER A 115 3.75 7.67 -7.35
CA SER A 115 3.69 8.65 -6.26
C SER A 115 4.08 8.06 -4.91
N GLU A 116 3.73 6.80 -4.64
CA GLU A 116 4.09 6.11 -3.41
C GLU A 116 5.57 5.71 -3.39
N ILE A 117 6.14 5.29 -4.53
CA ILE A 117 7.58 5.06 -4.68
C ILE A 117 8.34 6.36 -4.36
N GLN A 118 7.93 7.48 -4.98
CA GLN A 118 8.53 8.78 -4.75
C GLN A 118 8.43 9.21 -3.28
N ARG A 119 7.27 9.05 -2.65
CA ARG A 119 7.09 9.36 -1.22
C ARG A 119 7.99 8.51 -0.33
N ARG A 120 8.11 7.21 -0.59
CA ARG A 120 8.95 6.30 0.21
C ARG A 120 10.44 6.59 0.03
N LEU A 121 10.88 6.99 -1.16
CA LEU A 121 12.25 7.46 -1.40
C LEU A 121 12.53 8.74 -0.59
N ARG A 122 11.60 9.71 -0.61
CA ARG A 122 11.70 10.96 0.16
C ARG A 122 11.80 10.70 1.66
N ASN A 123 10.96 9.79 2.19
CA ASN A 123 11.02 9.38 3.59
C ASN A 123 12.36 8.71 3.97
N LYS A 124 13.12 8.22 2.99
CA LYS A 124 14.46 7.64 3.16
C LYS A 124 15.59 8.63 2.83
N GLY A 125 15.29 9.91 2.55
CA GLY A 125 16.27 10.97 2.29
C GLY A 125 16.65 11.16 0.81
N PHE A 126 15.92 10.53 -0.11
CA PHE A 126 16.16 10.62 -1.56
C PHE A 126 15.06 11.40 -2.26
N GLU A 127 15.40 12.34 -3.12
CA GLU A 127 14.45 13.11 -3.92
C GLU A 127 14.63 12.79 -5.41
N ILE A 128 13.55 12.88 -6.19
CA ILE A 128 13.56 12.64 -7.64
C ILE A 128 13.50 13.98 -8.39
N GLN A 129 14.21 14.10 -9.52
CA GLN A 129 14.03 15.22 -10.43
C GLN A 129 12.65 15.14 -11.13
N CYS A 130 11.64 15.76 -10.52
CA CYS A 130 10.24 15.62 -10.97
C CYS A 130 9.80 16.63 -12.04
N TYR A 131 10.46 17.79 -12.15
CA TYR A 131 10.09 18.82 -13.12
C TYR A 131 10.11 18.25 -14.55
N GLU A 132 8.98 18.35 -15.25
CA GLU A 132 8.76 17.86 -16.62
C GLU A 132 8.89 16.32 -16.82
N LEU A 133 9.00 15.53 -15.75
CA LEU A 133 9.09 14.06 -15.80
C LEU A 133 7.72 13.40 -16.09
N ASN A 134 7.19 13.63 -17.29
CA ASN A 134 5.88 13.13 -17.73
C ASN A 134 5.87 11.64 -18.09
N LYS A 135 7.04 11.06 -18.35
CA LYS A 135 7.22 9.62 -18.59
C LYS A 135 7.99 9.04 -17.43
N TRP A 136 7.38 8.09 -16.73
CA TRP A 136 8.07 7.37 -15.68
C TRP A 136 9.16 6.46 -16.27
N PRO A 137 10.34 6.33 -15.62
CA PRO A 137 11.37 5.40 -16.04
C PRO A 137 10.88 3.95 -16.06
N ASN A 138 11.41 3.15 -16.98
CA ASN A 138 11.01 1.76 -17.14
C ASN A 138 11.79 0.82 -16.23
N THR A 139 12.93 1.26 -15.68
CA THR A 139 13.79 0.45 -14.81
C THR A 139 14.23 1.21 -13.57
N THR A 140 14.50 0.48 -12.49
CA THR A 140 15.01 1.05 -11.23
C THR A 140 16.35 1.78 -11.42
N THR A 141 17.18 1.32 -12.35
CA THR A 141 18.44 1.95 -12.75
C THR A 141 18.23 3.32 -13.41
N GLU A 142 17.31 3.42 -14.37
CA GLU A 142 16.97 4.70 -15.02
C GLU A 142 16.44 5.71 -13.99
N LEU A 143 15.59 5.27 -13.07
CA LEU A 143 15.07 6.14 -12.02
C LEU A 143 16.17 6.58 -11.05
N ARG A 144 17.14 5.71 -10.74
CA ARG A 144 18.26 6.02 -9.86
C ARG A 144 19.14 7.15 -10.42
N GLU A 145 19.31 7.24 -11.73
CA GLU A 145 20.04 8.35 -12.37
C GLU A 145 19.38 9.72 -12.15
N LEU A 146 18.07 9.73 -11.85
CA LEU A 146 17.28 10.93 -11.58
C LEU A 146 17.16 11.27 -10.08
N ILE A 147 17.76 10.45 -9.21
CA ILE A 147 17.68 10.62 -7.76
C ILE A 147 18.89 11.40 -7.25
N TYR A 148 18.63 12.31 -6.31
CA TYR A 148 19.66 13.01 -5.54
C TYR A 148 19.37 12.91 -4.04
N GLU A 149 20.43 12.89 -3.23
CA GLU A 149 20.34 12.89 -1.77
C GLU A 149 19.98 14.30 -1.27
N THR A 150 19.21 14.35 -0.18
CA THR A 150 18.74 15.60 0.46
C THR A 150 19.41 15.83 1.81
#